data_AF-A0A967T6T5-F1
#
_entry.id   AF-A0A967T6T5-F1
#
_cell.length_a   1.000
_cell.length_b   1.000
_cell.length_c   1.000
_cell.angle_alpha   90.00
_cell.angle_beta   90.00
_cell.angle_gamma   90.00
#
_symmetry.space_group_name_H-M   'P 1'
#
loop_
_entity.id
_entity.type
_entity.pdbx_description
1 polymer ?
#
loop_
_entity_poly.entity_id
_entity_poly.type
_entity_poly.pdbx_seq_one_letter_code
_entity_poly.pdbx_strand_id
1 'polypeptide(L)'
;MKTLVLGVGNTLLADEGAGVYAMQFLRDRYDLPDTEFLDGGTQSFTLAGAIAEAANLIIFDAAQLDSEPGSVRVFEGDEFQDYLLSGSHSVHEIGFADLMDV
;
A
#
# COMPACT_ATOMS: atom_id res chain seq x y z
N MET A 1 5.59 16.73 -9.40
CA MET A 1 6.15 15.35 -9.49
C MET A 1 5.09 14.43 -8.93
N LYS A 2 4.67 13.39 -9.66
CA LYS A 2 3.46 12.63 -9.33
C LYS A 2 3.69 11.66 -8.17
N THR A 3 2.97 11.84 -7.07
CA THR A 3 2.93 10.90 -5.93
C THR A 3 1.75 9.96 -6.12
N LEU A 4 1.99 8.65 -6.02
CA LEU A 4 0.94 7.63 -6.03
C LEU A 4 0.63 7.21 -4.59
N VAL A 5 -0.63 7.31 -4.21
CA VAL A 5 -1.17 6.78 -2.95
C VAL A 5 -2.02 5.57 -3.28
N LEU A 6 -1.55 4.40 -2.88
CA LEU A 6 -2.18 3.12 -3.12
C LEU A 6 -2.87 2.64 -1.84
N GLY A 7 -4.17 2.37 -1.92
CA GLY A 7 -4.89 1.64 -0.88
C GLY A 7 -5.00 0.18 -1.28
N VAL A 8 -4.48 -0.72 -0.44
CA VAL A 8 -4.56 -2.17 -0.65
C VAL A 8 -5.43 -2.77 0.44
N GLY A 9 -6.18 -3.80 0.06
CA GLY A 9 -6.88 -4.64 1.01
C GLY A 9 -8.10 -5.29 0.42
N ASN A 10 -8.73 -6.14 1.21
CA ASN A 10 -10.04 -6.69 0.89
C ASN A 10 -11.12 -6.02 1.72
N THR A 11 -11.85 -5.08 1.12
CA THR A 11 -12.94 -4.35 1.77
C THR A 11 -14.12 -5.21 2.21
N LEU A 12 -14.20 -6.46 1.73
CA LEU A 12 -15.21 -7.45 2.14
C LEU A 12 -14.79 -8.23 3.40
N LEU A 13 -13.53 -8.14 3.83
CA LEU A 13 -12.94 -8.93 4.92
C LEU A 13 -12.53 -8.06 6.12
N ALA A 14 -13.51 -7.45 6.78
CA ALA A 14 -13.33 -6.73 8.04
C ALA A 14 -12.10 -5.78 8.01
N ASP A 15 -11.10 -6.04 8.87
CA ASP A 15 -9.92 -5.19 9.03
C ASP A 15 -8.97 -5.24 7.83
N GLU A 16 -9.05 -6.24 6.94
CA GLU A 16 -8.26 -6.27 5.71
C GLU A 16 -8.60 -5.11 4.77
N GLY A 17 -9.78 -4.49 4.91
CA GLY A 17 -10.14 -3.31 4.12
C GLY A 17 -9.48 -2.01 4.57
N ALA A 18 -8.75 -2.02 5.70
CA ALA A 18 -8.28 -0.79 6.35
C ALA A 18 -7.43 0.10 5.44
N GLY A 19 -6.56 -0.49 4.61
CA GLY A 19 -5.70 0.26 3.69
C GLY A 19 -6.50 1.02 2.62
N VAL A 20 -7.47 0.37 2.00
CA VAL A 20 -8.39 0.99 1.04
C VAL A 20 -9.19 2.13 1.69
N TYR A 21 -9.75 1.90 2.88
CA TYR A 21 -10.54 2.93 3.57
C TYR A 21 -9.68 4.12 4.02
N ALA A 22 -8.45 3.89 4.48
CA ALA A 22 -7.52 4.96 4.85
C ALA A 22 -7.16 5.85 3.65
N MET A 23 -6.87 5.24 2.50
CA MET A 23 -6.61 5.95 1.25
C MET A 23 -7.82 6.81 0.82
N GLN A 24 -9.02 6.22 0.82
CA GLN A 24 -10.25 6.94 0.47
C GLN A 24 -10.50 8.13 1.41
N PHE A 25 -10.30 7.93 2.71
CA PHE A 25 -10.42 8.99 3.70
C PHE A 25 -9.46 10.15 3.42
N LEU A 26 -8.19 9.85 3.10
CA LEU A 26 -7.20 10.88 2.78
C LEU A 26 -7.59 11.67 1.52
N ARG A 27 -8.00 10.96 0.45
CA ARG A 27 -8.46 11.56 -0.81
C ARG A 27 -9.64 12.50 -0.61
N ASP A 28 -10.63 12.09 0.18
CA ASP A 28 -11.89 12.84 0.32
C ASP A 28 -11.74 14.04 1.28
N ARG A 29 -10.73 14.02 2.15
CA ARG A 29 -10.54 15.01 3.21
C ARG A 29 -9.59 16.15 2.84
N TYR A 30 -8.64 15.89 1.94
CA TYR A 30 -7.55 16.82 1.62
C TYR A 30 -7.39 17.03 0.13
N ASP A 31 -7.17 18.28 -0.27
CA ASP A 31 -6.73 18.61 -1.62
C ASP A 31 -5.20 18.48 -1.69
N LEU A 32 -4.73 17.44 -2.37
CA LEU A 32 -3.32 17.11 -2.50
C LEU A 32 -2.91 17.20 -3.97
N PRO A 33 -2.39 18.36 -4.42
CA PRO A 33 -1.93 18.50 -5.79
C PRO A 33 -0.78 17.54 -6.10
N ASP A 34 -0.62 17.19 -7.38
CA ASP A 34 0.37 16.21 -7.86
C ASP A 34 0.23 14.82 -7.21
N THR A 35 -0.93 14.47 -6.66
CA THR A 35 -1.19 13.16 -6.04
C THR A 35 -2.24 12.40 -6.83
N GLU A 36 -1.94 11.15 -7.15
CA GLU A 36 -2.89 10.19 -7.70
C GLU A 36 -3.27 9.18 -6.62
N PHE A 37 -4.57 8.89 -6.51
CA PHE A 37 -5.10 7.91 -5.60
C PHE A 37 -5.58 6.71 -6.39
N LEU A 38 -5.13 5.51 -6.00
CA LEU A 38 -5.49 4.26 -6.65
C LEU A 38 -5.95 3.25 -5.62
N ASP A 39 -7.10 2.62 -5.87
CA ASP A 39 -7.56 1.45 -5.13
C ASP A 39 -6.94 0.21 -5.78
N GLY A 40 -5.99 -0.40 -5.08
CA GLY A 40 -5.32 -1.62 -5.52
C GLY A 40 -6.11 -2.89 -5.24
N GLY A 41 -7.10 -2.82 -4.34
CA GLY A 41 -7.80 -3.99 -3.81
C GLY A 41 -6.82 -5.11 -3.44
N THR A 42 -6.98 -6.28 -4.04
CA THR A 42 -6.06 -7.42 -3.92
C THR A 42 -5.28 -7.69 -5.23
N GLN A 43 -5.20 -6.71 -6.14
CA GLN A 43 -4.61 -6.89 -7.46
C GLN A 43 -3.12 -6.57 -7.44
N SER A 44 -2.28 -7.51 -7.88
CA SER A 44 -0.81 -7.32 -7.87
C SER A 44 -0.27 -6.76 -9.19
N PHE A 45 -0.16 -7.60 -10.24
CA PHE A 45 0.54 -7.24 -11.48
C PHE A 45 -0.09 -6.07 -12.26
N THR A 46 -1.39 -5.82 -12.10
CA THR A 46 -2.06 -4.70 -12.79
C THR A 46 -1.59 -3.33 -12.31
N LEU A 47 -0.89 -3.26 -11.17
CA LEU A 47 -0.40 -2.02 -10.57
C LEU A 47 0.98 -1.60 -11.08
N ALA A 48 1.69 -2.48 -11.79
CA ALA A 48 3.08 -2.26 -12.22
C ALA A 48 3.30 -0.94 -12.95
N GLY A 49 2.44 -0.66 -13.94
CA GLY A 49 2.56 0.56 -14.74
C GLY A 49 2.38 1.83 -13.90
N ALA A 50 1.37 1.86 -13.04
CA ALA A 50 1.10 3.02 -12.19
C ALA A 50 2.26 3.29 -11.21
N ILE A 51 2.83 2.23 -10.64
CA ILE A 51 3.97 2.33 -9.72
C ILE A 51 5.23 2.80 -10.46
N ALA A 52 5.53 2.23 -11.63
CA ALA A 52 6.71 2.60 -12.42
C ALA A 52 6.69 4.05 -12.92
N GLU A 53 5.50 4.63 -13.14
CA GLU A 53 5.34 6.03 -13.54
C GLU A 53 5.38 7.03 -12.37
N ALA A 54 5.27 6.54 -11.12
CA ALA A 54 5.22 7.39 -9.94
C ALA A 54 6.63 7.86 -9.52
N ALA A 55 6.73 9.13 -9.11
CA ALA A 55 7.95 9.67 -8.53
C ALA A 55 8.09 9.30 -7.04
N ASN A 56 6.97 9.20 -6.34
CA ASN A 56 6.89 8.78 -4.95
C ASN A 56 5.73 7.79 -4.79
N LEU A 57 5.88 6.82 -3.90
CA LEU A 57 4.86 5.81 -3.60
C LEU A 57 4.54 5.81 -2.10
N ILE A 58 3.26 5.83 -1.77
CA ILE A 58 2.72 5.60 -0.43
C ILE A 58 1.72 4.46 -0.52
N ILE A 59 1.85 3.45 0.34
CA ILE A 59 0.94 2.32 0.41
C ILE A 59 0.25 2.30 1.77
N PHE A 60 -1.06 2.18 1.76
CA PHE A 60 -1.85 1.85 2.95
C PHE A 60 -2.31 0.40 2.84
N ASP A 61 -2.00 -0.39 3.86
CA ASP A 61 -2.39 -1.79 3.94
C ASP A 61 -2.66 -2.21 5.38
N ALA A 62 -3.48 -3.25 5.55
CA ALA A 62 -3.63 -3.95 6.82
C ALA A 62 -2.53 -5.00 6.93
N ALA A 63 -1.74 -4.95 8.00
CA ALA A 63 -0.57 -5.81 8.18
C ALA A 63 -0.54 -6.46 9.57
N GLN A 64 -0.05 -7.69 9.64
CA GLN A 64 0.28 -8.34 10.90
C GLN A 64 1.62 -7.80 11.40
N LEU A 65 1.58 -7.00 12.47
CA LEU A 65 2.75 -6.29 13.01
C LEU A 65 3.24 -6.84 14.36
N ASP A 66 2.72 -7.97 14.83
CA ASP A 66 2.98 -8.53 16.17
C ASP A 66 2.88 -7.48 17.30
N SER A 67 1.86 -6.62 17.21
CA SER A 67 1.57 -5.52 18.13
C SER A 67 0.08 -5.48 18.48
N GLU A 68 -0.33 -4.53 19.34
CA GLU A 68 -1.74 -4.40 19.73
C GLU A 68 -2.62 -4.07 18.51
N PRO A 69 -3.84 -4.62 18.41
CA PRO A 69 -4.76 -4.31 17.31
C PRO A 69 -4.98 -2.80 17.10
N GLY A 70 -4.89 -2.34 15.85
CA GLY A 70 -4.98 -0.92 15.48
C GLY A 70 -3.67 -0.13 15.61
N SER A 71 -2.57 -0.79 15.99
CA SER A 71 -1.23 -0.20 15.92
C SER A 71 -0.89 0.18 14.48
N VAL A 72 -0.28 1.35 14.30
CA VAL A 72 0.18 1.84 13.00
C VAL A 72 1.69 1.91 13.01
N ARG A 73 2.31 1.38 11.96
CA ARG A 73 3.75 1.48 11.71
C ARG A 73 3.99 1.97 10.29
N VAL A 74 5.03 2.77 10.13
CA VAL A 74 5.52 3.22 8.82
C VAL A 74 6.84 2.52 8.55
N PHE A 75 6.99 2.00 7.34
CA PHE A 75 8.22 1.43 6.83
C PHE A 75 8.72 2.31 5.68
N GLU A 76 9.98 2.73 5.71
CA GLU A 76 10.56 3.65 4.72
C GLU A 76 11.90 3.14 4.21
N GLY A 77 12.18 3.36 2.91
CA GLY A 77 13.46 2.99 2.29
C GLY A 77 13.78 1.49 2.43
N ASP A 78 14.97 1.20 2.93
CA ASP A 78 15.46 -0.18 3.11
C ASP A 78 14.57 -0.99 4.06
N GLU A 79 13.94 -0.36 5.07
CA GLU A 79 13.04 -1.03 6.01
C GLU A 79 11.78 -1.55 5.30
N PHE A 80 11.30 -0.83 4.30
CA PHE A 80 10.17 -1.27 3.47
C PHE A 80 10.55 -2.47 2.60
N GLN A 81 11.76 -2.47 2.03
CA GLN A 81 12.27 -3.60 1.24
C GLN A 81 12.45 -4.85 2.10
N ASP A 82 13.05 -4.70 3.29
CA ASP A 82 13.23 -5.79 4.24
C ASP A 82 11.88 -6.38 4.68
N TYR A 83 10.87 -5.53 4.91
CA TYR A 83 9.52 -5.96 5.24
C TYR A 83 8.90 -6.80 4.13
N LEU A 84 8.99 -6.35 2.87
CA LEU A 84 8.49 -7.09 1.71
C LEU A 84 9.18 -8.45 1.53
N LEU A 85 10.51 -8.50 1.71
CA LEU A 85 11.31 -9.71 1.52
C LEU A 85 11.17 -10.72 2.66
N SER A 86 10.79 -10.26 3.86
CA SER A 86 10.65 -11.12 5.04
C SER A 86 9.48 -12.12 4.96
N GLY A 87 8.61 -12.01 3.95
CA GLY A 87 7.39 -12.83 3.85
C GLY A 87 6.40 -12.53 4.98
N SER A 88 6.52 -11.36 5.61
CA SER A 88 5.61 -10.91 6.66
C SER A 88 4.26 -10.52 6.04
N HIS A 89 3.19 -10.91 6.74
CA HIS A 89 1.87 -11.24 6.20
C HIS A 89 1.04 -10.17 5.44
N SER A 90 1.57 -9.01 5.02
CA SER A 90 0.96 -8.29 3.89
C SER A 90 1.75 -7.07 3.37
N VAL A 91 2.02 -7.08 2.06
CA VAL A 91 1.68 -5.99 1.11
C VAL A 91 0.97 -6.68 -0.06
N HIS A 92 -0.18 -7.30 0.19
CA HIS A 92 -0.85 -8.26 -0.70
C HIS A 92 0.03 -9.50 -1.07
N GLU A 93 0.67 -10.03 -0.02
CA GLU A 93 1.43 -11.28 0.23
C GLU A 93 2.49 -11.90 -0.70
N ILE A 94 2.53 -11.80 -2.05
CA ILE A 94 3.74 -12.25 -2.82
C ILE A 94 4.04 -11.40 -4.07
N GLY A 95 3.06 -10.74 -4.68
CA GLY A 95 3.27 -10.17 -6.02
C GLY A 95 3.85 -8.74 -6.09
N PHE A 96 4.17 -8.09 -4.96
CA PHE A 96 4.81 -6.76 -4.95
C PHE A 96 6.34 -6.85 -4.98
N ALA A 97 6.94 -7.85 -4.33
CA ALA A 97 8.37 -8.12 -4.40
C ALA A 97 8.80 -8.41 -5.86
N ASP A 98 8.02 -9.22 -6.58
CA ASP A 98 8.22 -9.49 -8.02
C ASP A 98 8.15 -8.24 -8.91
N LEU A 99 7.50 -7.17 -8.43
CA LEU A 99 7.31 -5.91 -9.16
C LEU A 99 8.53 -4.98 -9.05
N MET A 100 9.34 -5.15 -8.00
CA MET A 100 10.55 -4.36 -7.75
C MET A 100 11.79 -4.93 -8.45
N ASP A 101 11.74 -6.19 -8.90
CA ASP A 101 12.83 -6.91 -9.57
C ASP A 101 12.86 -6.74 -11.11
N VAL A 102 11.99 -5.88 -11.67
CA VAL A 102 11.91 -5.60 -13.13
C VAL A 102 12.56 -4.27 -13.49
#